data_AF-A0A4R9FMK9-F1
#
_entry.id   AF-A0A4R9FMK9-F1
#
_cell.length_a   1.000
_cell.length_b   1.000
_cell.length_c   1.000
_cell.angle_alpha   90.00
_cell.angle_beta   90.00
_cell.angle_gamma   90.00
#
_symmetry.space_group_name_H-M   'P 1'
#
loop_
_entity.id
_entity.type
_entity.pdbx_description
1 polymer ?
#
loop_
_entity_poly.entity_id
_entity_poly.type
_entity_poly.pdbx_seq_one_letter_code
_entity_poly.pdbx_strand_id
1 'polypeptide(L)'
;MKQKSLKLLFLYLLTIAYGANCKVGHWMGNATSDPVVSTLFNTRMLLLMKGTYATDNPLDFTEYNNGTGTFYKDPSGDPAFNLAGLPKAYNLPIYIDIGEVRISSKLQEGVGGLSQIRTAAQAKAFWNYIAPNREVFCTQPYTLNSNTCSQQNGIYKMIQFLNGEGAEYPSNDPTAGTSDGQPSQYYYTGTYIRNLVTVWGNSPGVTLSTVTFFDNYGINGFNIVPRLAYPAGTVDKSTYPLIFPLLYSMQTGEADMDFKPGYEPYIFEVRMNLKENLMIHSIAATDGSNAATLISISDWHTNHAGQSDIGGGLLSRSRTIYPSSASSLEVTNGTGSLTHYLAIYRAAEPHADLLKKLPLIASPARNGVVKFKYINPGLHTMYCLADTAYVDGFPDTIVGTPLTFSAPENGNMGTISLTYSCP
;
A
#
# COMPACT_ATOMS: atom_id res chain seq x y z
N MET A 1 25.76 28.35 57.14
CA MET A 1 24.98 27.28 56.48
C MET A 1 24.20 27.70 55.22
N LYS A 2 23.90 28.99 54.96
CA LYS A 2 23.06 29.41 53.81
C LYS A 2 23.70 29.36 52.41
N GLN A 3 25.03 29.38 52.30
CA GLN A 3 25.70 29.50 51.00
C GLN A 3 25.97 28.15 50.31
N LYS A 4 26.09 27.05 51.09
CA LYS A 4 26.26 25.69 50.54
C LYS A 4 24.95 25.12 50.00
N SER A 5 23.81 25.43 50.64
CA SER A 5 22.48 25.01 50.17
C SER A 5 22.07 25.68 48.87
N LEU A 6 22.44 26.95 48.65
CA LEU A 6 22.15 27.68 47.41
C LEU A 6 22.93 27.12 46.22
N LYS A 7 24.20 26.72 46.43
CA LYS A 7 25.02 26.07 45.39
C LYS A 7 24.51 24.68 45.04
N LEU A 8 24.02 23.92 46.01
CA LEU A 8 23.41 22.61 45.76
C LEU A 8 22.10 22.74 44.96
N LEU A 9 21.26 23.71 45.31
CA LEU A 9 20.01 23.99 44.60
C LEU A 9 20.28 24.45 43.16
N PHE A 10 21.30 25.28 42.95
CA PHE A 10 21.70 25.74 41.61
C PHE A 10 22.26 24.59 40.77
N LEU A 11 23.07 23.69 41.36
CA LEU A 11 23.58 22.51 40.67
C LEU A 11 22.47 21.50 40.34
N TYR A 12 21.47 21.36 41.22
CA TYR A 12 20.29 20.52 41.01
C TYR A 12 19.37 21.09 39.91
N LEU A 13 19.16 22.41 39.89
CA LEU A 13 18.42 23.09 38.82
C LEU A 13 19.17 23.06 37.48
N LEU A 14 20.51 23.15 37.50
CA LEU A 14 21.33 23.02 36.30
C LEU A 14 21.29 21.57 35.78
N THR A 15 21.35 20.56 36.65
CA THR A 15 21.21 19.15 36.23
C THR A 15 19.80 18.79 35.78
N ILE A 16 18.74 19.40 36.34
CA ILE A 16 17.38 19.29 35.79
C ILE A 16 17.26 20.03 34.45
N ALA A 17 17.87 21.21 34.28
CA ALA A 17 17.83 21.95 33.02
C ALA A 17 18.65 21.28 31.90
N TYR A 18 19.76 20.61 32.24
CA TYR A 18 20.55 19.82 31.28
C TYR A 18 20.01 18.39 31.09
N GLY A 19 19.37 17.80 32.12
CA GLY A 19 18.72 16.48 32.05
C GLY A 19 17.33 16.51 31.42
N ALA A 20 16.60 17.62 31.50
CA ALA A 20 15.37 17.86 30.74
C ALA A 20 15.65 18.07 29.24
N ASN A 21 16.90 18.38 28.89
CA ASN A 21 17.42 18.39 27.52
C ASN A 21 18.14 17.10 27.13
N CYS A 22 18.06 16.03 27.95
CA CYS A 22 18.06 14.68 27.39
C CYS A 22 16.74 14.54 26.61
N LYS A 23 16.75 15.12 25.41
CA LYS A 23 15.72 14.96 24.39
C LYS A 23 15.67 13.47 24.06
N VAL A 24 14.86 12.74 24.83
CA VAL A 24 13.96 11.76 24.24
C VAL A 24 13.37 12.49 23.03
N GLY A 25 13.66 12.01 21.82
CA GLY A 25 13.49 12.77 20.57
C GLY A 25 12.16 13.52 20.45
N HIS A 26 12.01 14.36 19.44
CA HIS A 26 10.74 15.01 19.13
C HIS A 26 9.65 14.01 18.63
N TRP A 27 9.48 12.85 19.29
CA TRP A 27 8.64 11.70 18.92
C TRP A 27 7.17 11.83 19.36
N MET A 28 6.77 12.89 20.06
CA MET A 28 5.39 13.08 20.52
C MET A 28 4.48 13.82 19.51
N GLY A 29 4.61 13.54 18.21
CA GLY A 29 3.67 14.03 17.20
C GLY A 29 3.68 15.54 16.94
N ASN A 30 4.77 16.24 17.29
CA ASN A 30 4.94 17.65 16.95
C ASN A 30 5.30 17.80 15.47
N ALA A 31 4.57 18.66 14.75
CA ALA A 31 4.80 18.93 13.33
C ALA A 31 6.23 19.45 13.09
N THR A 32 6.89 18.93 12.05
CA THR A 32 8.16 19.47 11.57
C THR A 32 7.89 20.72 10.74
N SER A 33 8.55 21.84 11.05
CA SER A 33 8.47 23.07 10.23
C SER A 33 9.33 23.01 8.97
N ASP A 34 10.16 21.98 8.85
CA ASP A 34 11.17 21.92 7.80
C ASP A 34 10.51 21.53 6.47
N PRO A 35 10.68 22.35 5.41
CA PRO A 35 10.18 22.01 4.10
C PRO A 35 10.91 20.77 3.56
N VAL A 36 10.22 19.95 2.78
CA VAL A 36 10.87 18.92 1.94
C VAL A 36 11.75 19.66 0.93
N VAL A 37 13.05 19.72 1.19
CA VAL A 37 13.98 20.40 0.27
C VAL A 37 14.36 19.42 -0.83
N SER A 38 13.88 19.68 -2.04
CA SER A 38 14.47 19.11 -3.26
C SER A 38 15.86 19.72 -3.44
N THR A 39 16.91 19.05 -2.94
CA THR A 39 18.25 19.34 -3.42
C THR A 39 18.41 18.65 -4.78
N LEU A 40 18.99 19.36 -5.75
CA LEU A 40 19.19 18.96 -7.15
C LEU A 40 20.00 17.65 -7.38
N PHE A 41 20.23 16.86 -6.33
CA PHE A 41 20.89 15.57 -6.32
C PHE A 41 20.17 14.61 -5.36
N ASN A 42 18.99 14.11 -5.74
CA ASN A 42 18.36 13.01 -5.02
C ASN A 42 19.21 11.74 -5.19
N THR A 43 20.05 11.41 -4.19
CA THR A 43 20.95 10.24 -4.21
C THR A 43 20.75 9.31 -3.01
N ARG A 44 19.87 9.66 -2.07
CA ARG A 44 19.69 8.92 -0.81
C ARG A 44 18.42 8.07 -0.79
N MET A 45 17.29 8.61 -1.26
CA MET A 45 16.00 7.92 -1.20
C MET A 45 15.64 7.31 -2.55
N LEU A 46 15.31 6.01 -2.54
CA LEU A 46 14.63 5.34 -3.64
C LEU A 46 13.16 5.11 -3.27
N LEU A 47 12.21 5.75 -3.97
CA LEU A 47 10.79 5.46 -3.82
C LEU A 47 10.40 4.29 -4.73
N LEU A 48 9.89 3.21 -4.12
CA LEU A 48 9.35 2.06 -4.82
C LEU A 48 7.84 1.95 -4.63
N MET A 49 7.12 1.87 -5.75
CA MET A 49 5.69 1.55 -5.77
C MET A 49 5.50 0.07 -6.05
N LYS A 50 4.68 -0.61 -5.25
CA LYS A 50 4.32 -2.04 -5.44
C LYS A 50 2.81 -2.20 -5.54
N GLY A 51 2.36 -3.00 -6.48
CA GLY A 51 0.95 -3.27 -6.79
C GLY A 51 0.46 -4.62 -6.32
N THR A 52 1.13 -5.24 -5.36
CA THR A 52 0.84 -6.61 -4.92
C THR A 52 0.63 -6.72 -3.41
N TYR A 53 -0.21 -7.66 -3.00
CA TYR A 53 -0.35 -8.07 -1.61
C TYR A 53 0.95 -8.70 -1.08
N ALA A 54 1.63 -9.49 -1.93
CA ALA A 54 2.90 -10.13 -1.60
C ALA A 54 4.10 -9.27 -2.04
N THR A 55 5.09 -9.08 -1.17
CA THR A 55 6.20 -8.15 -1.39
C THR A 55 7.25 -8.66 -2.36
N ASP A 56 7.66 -9.93 -2.24
CA ASP A 56 8.87 -10.41 -2.93
C ASP A 56 8.58 -11.50 -3.97
N ASN A 57 7.53 -12.31 -3.78
CA ASN A 57 7.18 -13.41 -4.68
C ASN A 57 5.64 -13.50 -4.87
N PRO A 58 5.01 -12.47 -5.45
CA PRO A 58 3.56 -12.50 -5.66
C PRO A 58 3.11 -13.65 -6.55
N LEU A 59 1.80 -13.92 -6.55
CA LEU A 59 1.21 -14.87 -7.48
C LEU A 59 1.33 -14.34 -8.91
N ASP A 60 1.64 -15.21 -9.85
CA ASP A 60 1.48 -14.91 -11.26
C ASP A 60 -0.01 -14.89 -11.62
N PHE A 61 -0.38 -14.13 -12.66
CA PHE A 61 -1.77 -14.09 -13.11
C PHE A 61 -2.30 -15.45 -13.58
N THR A 62 -1.42 -16.38 -13.96
CA THR A 62 -1.78 -17.76 -14.29
C THR A 62 -2.14 -18.58 -13.06
N GLU A 63 -1.71 -18.15 -11.88
CA GLU A 63 -1.91 -18.85 -10.60
C GLU A 63 -3.20 -18.43 -9.89
N TYR A 64 -3.93 -17.45 -10.45
CA TYR A 64 -5.16 -16.92 -9.88
C TYR A 64 -6.24 -17.96 -9.76
N ASN A 65 -7.09 -17.77 -8.73
CA ASN A 65 -8.19 -18.67 -8.40
C ASN A 65 -7.70 -20.13 -8.43
N ASN A 66 -6.72 -20.39 -7.56
CA ASN A 66 -6.07 -21.67 -7.35
C ASN A 66 -5.53 -22.33 -8.64
N GLY A 67 -4.77 -21.57 -9.45
CA GLY A 67 -4.07 -22.10 -10.64
C GLY A 67 -4.87 -22.10 -11.93
N THR A 68 -6.10 -21.57 -11.94
CA THR A 68 -6.95 -21.57 -13.14
C THR A 68 -6.71 -20.36 -14.06
N GLY A 69 -6.03 -19.34 -13.53
CA GLY A 69 -5.82 -18.04 -14.18
C GLY A 69 -7.12 -17.27 -14.43
N THR A 70 -8.20 -17.62 -13.70
CA THR A 70 -9.50 -16.94 -13.79
C THR A 70 -9.65 -15.95 -12.65
N PHE A 71 -10.44 -14.90 -12.87
CA PHE A 71 -10.87 -14.02 -11.79
C PHE A 71 -11.94 -14.71 -10.95
N TYR A 72 -11.91 -14.47 -9.65
CA TYR A 72 -12.98 -14.86 -8.75
C TYR A 72 -14.28 -14.10 -9.07
N LYS A 73 -15.42 -14.72 -8.76
CA LYS A 73 -16.75 -14.13 -8.85
C LYS A 73 -17.59 -14.68 -7.72
N ASP A 74 -18.46 -13.84 -7.14
CA ASP A 74 -19.25 -14.31 -6.01
C ASP A 74 -20.22 -15.43 -6.38
N PRO A 75 -20.41 -16.41 -5.47
CA PRO A 75 -21.29 -17.54 -5.71
C PRO A 75 -22.78 -17.18 -5.58
N SER A 76 -23.12 -16.08 -4.89
CA SER A 76 -24.50 -15.69 -4.60
C SER A 76 -24.64 -14.22 -4.21
N GLY A 77 -25.84 -13.65 -4.38
CA GLY A 77 -26.16 -12.27 -3.96
C GLY A 77 -26.14 -11.28 -5.12
N ASP A 78 -25.26 -11.51 -6.10
CA ASP A 78 -25.12 -10.65 -7.25
C ASP A 78 -26.20 -10.85 -8.33
N PRO A 79 -26.51 -9.78 -9.10
CA PRO A 79 -27.25 -9.91 -10.35
C PRO A 79 -26.55 -10.86 -11.33
N ALA A 80 -27.32 -11.43 -12.27
CA ALA A 80 -26.79 -12.37 -13.24
C ALA A 80 -25.62 -11.79 -14.07
N PHE A 81 -24.44 -12.42 -13.97
CA PHE A 81 -23.23 -11.99 -14.66
C PHE A 81 -23.33 -12.17 -16.18
N ASN A 82 -22.89 -11.17 -16.95
CA ASN A 82 -22.60 -11.28 -18.38
C ASN A 82 -21.10 -11.52 -18.63
N LEU A 83 -20.69 -12.79 -18.70
CA LEU A 83 -19.28 -13.18 -18.84
C LEU A 83 -18.80 -13.31 -20.29
N ALA A 84 -19.55 -12.79 -21.26
CA ALA A 84 -19.17 -12.86 -22.67
C ALA A 84 -17.81 -12.19 -22.89
N GLY A 85 -16.88 -12.90 -23.54
CA GLY A 85 -15.55 -12.40 -23.85
C GLY A 85 -14.65 -12.14 -22.64
N LEU A 86 -14.97 -12.67 -21.45
CA LEU A 86 -14.12 -12.56 -20.26
C LEU A 86 -12.70 -13.09 -20.53
N PRO A 87 -11.65 -12.25 -20.44
CA PRO A 87 -10.29 -12.72 -20.58
C PRO A 87 -9.85 -13.49 -19.32
N LYS A 88 -8.86 -14.37 -19.48
CA LYS A 88 -8.07 -14.85 -18.36
C LYS A 88 -7.27 -13.70 -17.73
N ALA A 89 -6.89 -13.84 -16.46
CA ALA A 89 -6.24 -12.76 -15.73
C ALA A 89 -4.94 -12.28 -16.38
N TYR A 90 -4.14 -13.22 -16.91
CA TYR A 90 -2.88 -12.91 -17.61
C TYR A 90 -3.07 -12.20 -18.96
N ASN A 91 -4.30 -12.18 -19.48
CA ASN A 91 -4.68 -11.49 -20.72
C ASN A 91 -5.46 -10.20 -20.47
N LEU A 92 -5.70 -9.81 -19.21
CA LEU A 92 -6.42 -8.57 -18.90
C LEU A 92 -5.48 -7.36 -19.08
N PRO A 93 -5.82 -6.41 -19.96
CA PRO A 93 -5.08 -5.15 -20.01
C PRO A 93 -5.45 -4.26 -18.80
N ILE A 94 -4.44 -3.71 -18.14
CA ILE A 94 -4.57 -2.84 -16.97
C ILE A 94 -3.73 -1.59 -17.21
N TYR A 95 -4.33 -0.43 -17.00
CA TYR A 95 -3.65 0.87 -17.16
C TYR A 95 -3.81 1.71 -15.88
N ILE A 96 -2.72 2.30 -15.42
CA ILE A 96 -2.66 3.07 -14.18
C ILE A 96 -2.01 4.42 -14.46
N ASP A 97 -2.62 5.48 -13.96
CA ASP A 97 -2.14 6.84 -14.06
C ASP A 97 -2.06 7.43 -12.65
N ILE A 98 -0.85 7.44 -12.09
CA ILE A 98 -0.58 7.98 -10.77
C ILE A 98 -0.14 9.43 -10.94
N GLY A 99 -0.86 10.34 -10.32
CA GLY A 99 -0.58 11.77 -10.40
C GLY A 99 0.54 12.19 -9.46
N GLU A 100 0.50 11.71 -8.21
CA GLU A 100 1.45 12.10 -7.17
C GLU A 100 1.40 11.16 -5.95
N VAL A 101 2.48 11.19 -5.16
CA VAL A 101 2.55 10.60 -3.82
C VAL A 101 2.93 11.67 -2.81
N ARG A 102 2.23 11.67 -1.67
CA ARG A 102 2.42 12.62 -0.58
C ARG A 102 2.56 11.91 0.76
N ILE A 103 3.23 12.54 1.72
CA ILE A 103 3.36 12.04 3.10
C ILE A 103 3.02 13.15 4.10
N SER A 104 2.73 12.79 5.35
CA SER A 104 2.51 13.76 6.43
C SER A 104 3.02 13.29 7.78
N SER A 105 3.70 14.18 8.50
CA SER A 105 4.15 14.01 9.89
C SER A 105 3.11 14.50 10.93
N LYS A 106 1.95 14.98 10.48
CA LYS A 106 0.96 15.64 11.33
C LYS A 106 -0.05 14.66 11.92
N LEU A 107 0.40 13.88 12.91
CA LEU A 107 -0.43 12.88 13.59
C LEU A 107 -1.76 13.47 14.11
N GLN A 108 -1.67 14.55 14.91
CA GLN A 108 -2.83 15.15 15.59
C GLN A 108 -3.85 15.75 14.63
N GLU A 109 -3.38 16.41 13.56
CA GLU A 109 -4.26 16.96 12.52
C GLU A 109 -4.93 15.86 11.69
N GLY A 110 -4.56 14.59 11.83
CA GLY A 110 -5.15 13.44 11.16
C GLY A 110 -6.13 12.62 12.03
N VAL A 111 -6.19 12.88 13.34
CA VAL A 111 -7.04 12.19 14.32
C VAL A 111 -8.51 12.34 13.89
N GLY A 112 -9.15 11.21 13.54
CA GLY A 112 -10.50 11.19 12.96
C GLY A 112 -10.58 10.93 11.45
N GLY A 113 -9.53 10.33 10.86
CA GLY A 113 -9.60 9.77 9.50
C GLY A 113 -9.59 10.82 8.38
N LEU A 114 -8.80 11.88 8.55
CA LEU A 114 -8.68 13.01 7.60
C LEU A 114 -9.95 13.87 7.39
N SER A 115 -11.06 13.57 8.08
CA SER A 115 -12.37 14.24 7.92
C SER A 115 -12.41 15.74 8.26
N GLN A 116 -11.39 16.21 8.97
CA GLN A 116 -11.12 17.60 9.32
C GLN A 116 -10.51 18.41 8.16
N ILE A 117 -9.93 17.74 7.16
CA ILE A 117 -9.37 18.40 5.98
C ILE A 117 -10.49 18.61 4.96
N ARG A 118 -11.06 19.81 4.95
CA ARG A 118 -12.26 20.13 4.14
C ARG A 118 -12.01 21.14 3.04
N THR A 119 -10.83 21.75 3.03
CA THR A 119 -10.47 22.81 2.08
C THR A 119 -9.13 22.53 1.42
N ALA A 120 -8.92 23.08 0.23
CA ALA A 120 -7.64 22.99 -0.46
C ALA A 120 -6.48 23.60 0.35
N ALA A 121 -6.76 24.65 1.14
CA ALA A 121 -5.77 25.27 2.01
C ALA A 121 -5.34 24.32 3.15
N GLN A 122 -6.30 23.68 3.82
CA GLN A 122 -6.01 22.65 4.84
C GLN A 122 -5.26 21.46 4.24
N ALA A 123 -5.65 21.00 3.04
CA ALA A 123 -4.96 19.90 2.38
C ALA A 123 -3.51 20.25 2.03
N LYS A 124 -3.25 21.47 1.54
CA LYS A 124 -1.88 21.97 1.29
C LYS A 124 -1.06 22.09 2.56
N ALA A 125 -1.66 22.50 3.67
CA ALA A 125 -0.98 22.59 4.95
C ALA A 125 -0.66 21.21 5.52
N PHE A 126 -1.51 20.20 5.29
CA PHE A 126 -1.35 18.87 5.86
C PHE A 126 -0.33 18.00 5.12
N TRP A 127 -0.29 18.08 3.79
CA TRP A 127 0.49 17.16 2.96
C TRP A 127 1.82 17.75 2.50
N ASN A 128 2.88 16.96 2.66
CA ASN A 128 4.18 17.21 2.05
C ASN A 128 4.29 16.45 0.72
N TYR A 129 4.84 17.11 -0.31
CA TYR A 129 5.05 16.50 -1.62
C TYR A 129 6.37 15.73 -1.61
N ILE A 130 6.31 14.42 -1.90
CA ILE A 130 7.51 13.61 -2.12
C ILE A 130 7.67 13.22 -3.57
N ALA A 131 6.57 13.03 -4.31
CA ALA A 131 6.64 12.60 -5.69
C ALA A 131 5.55 13.33 -6.49
N PRO A 132 5.81 14.57 -6.93
CA PRO A 132 4.81 15.41 -7.60
C PRO A 132 4.64 15.09 -9.08
N ASN A 133 5.53 14.26 -9.64
CA ASN A 133 5.53 13.94 -11.06
C ASN A 133 4.55 12.80 -11.35
N ARG A 134 3.80 12.96 -12.45
CA ARG A 134 2.86 11.95 -12.94
C ARG A 134 3.61 10.78 -13.57
N GLU A 135 3.21 9.56 -13.22
CA GLU A 135 3.70 8.31 -13.81
C GLU A 135 2.57 7.45 -14.37
N VAL A 136 2.78 6.91 -15.57
CA VAL A 136 1.84 6.07 -16.30
C VAL A 136 2.38 4.66 -16.46
N PHE A 137 1.57 3.69 -16.04
CA PHE A 137 1.85 2.26 -16.10
C PHE A 137 0.83 1.60 -17.03
N CYS A 138 1.28 0.68 -17.88
CA CYS A 138 0.36 -0.09 -18.73
C CYS A 138 0.86 -1.52 -18.92
N THR A 139 -0.02 -2.52 -18.91
CA THR A 139 0.40 -3.90 -19.23
C THR A 139 0.65 -4.11 -20.71
N GLN A 140 0.08 -3.26 -21.57
CA GLN A 140 0.27 -3.25 -23.02
C GLN A 140 -0.05 -1.86 -23.60
N PRO A 141 0.35 -1.56 -24.85
CA PRO A 141 0.00 -0.28 -25.50
C PRO A 141 -1.51 -0.11 -25.69
N TYR A 142 -2.03 1.08 -25.36
CA TYR A 142 -3.45 1.45 -25.57
C TYR A 142 -3.69 2.28 -26.83
N THR A 143 -2.63 2.67 -27.53
CA THR A 143 -2.71 3.41 -28.80
C THR A 143 -1.45 3.14 -29.63
N LEU A 144 -1.56 3.24 -30.95
CA LEU A 144 -0.43 3.14 -31.88
C LEU A 144 0.38 4.44 -31.96
N ASN A 145 -0.18 5.55 -31.45
CA ASN A 145 0.51 6.84 -31.38
C ASN A 145 1.49 6.87 -30.21
N SER A 146 2.45 7.80 -30.27
CA SER A 146 3.28 8.15 -29.10
C SER A 146 2.37 8.51 -27.93
N ASN A 147 2.57 7.85 -26.80
CA ASN A 147 1.75 8.01 -25.61
C ASN A 147 2.62 8.00 -24.34
N THR A 148 2.05 8.48 -23.23
CA THR A 148 2.81 8.67 -22.00
C THR A 148 3.38 7.35 -21.47
N CYS A 149 2.66 6.24 -21.58
CA CYS A 149 3.18 4.94 -21.13
C CYS A 149 4.44 4.54 -21.90
N SER A 150 4.47 4.69 -23.22
CA SER A 150 5.67 4.41 -24.02
C SER A 150 6.85 5.34 -23.68
N GLN A 151 6.58 6.64 -23.46
CA GLN A 151 7.60 7.63 -23.16
C GLN A 151 8.22 7.44 -21.76
N GLN A 152 7.46 6.90 -20.82
CA GLN A 152 7.88 6.68 -19.43
C GLN A 152 8.33 5.24 -19.14
N ASN A 153 8.51 4.39 -20.17
CA ASN A 153 8.78 2.95 -20.01
C ASN A 153 7.74 2.24 -19.13
N GLY A 154 6.48 2.67 -19.19
CA GLY A 154 5.40 2.25 -18.30
C GLY A 154 5.07 0.75 -18.36
N ILE A 155 5.39 0.05 -19.46
CA ILE A 155 5.26 -1.41 -19.54
C ILE A 155 6.27 -2.11 -18.63
N TYR A 156 7.53 -1.70 -18.70
CA TYR A 156 8.58 -2.25 -17.84
C TYR A 156 8.28 -1.95 -16.37
N LYS A 157 7.90 -0.70 -16.06
CA LYS A 157 7.49 -0.31 -14.71
C LYS A 157 6.28 -1.12 -14.21
N MET A 158 5.29 -1.39 -15.08
CA MET A 158 4.13 -2.21 -14.71
C MET A 158 4.53 -3.63 -14.30
N ILE A 159 5.50 -4.24 -15.00
CA ILE A 159 6.01 -5.57 -14.64
C ILE A 159 6.64 -5.53 -13.24
N GLN A 160 7.52 -4.56 -12.97
CA GLN A 160 8.14 -4.42 -11.65
C GLN A 160 7.12 -4.14 -10.54
N PHE A 161 6.13 -3.30 -10.84
CA PHE A 161 5.03 -2.95 -9.95
C PHE A 161 4.19 -4.19 -9.57
N LEU A 162 3.86 -5.05 -10.54
CA LEU A 162 3.01 -6.24 -10.35
C LEU A 162 3.77 -7.51 -9.95
N ASN A 163 5.10 -7.51 -9.98
CA ASN A 163 5.91 -8.69 -9.63
C ASN A 163 6.66 -8.54 -8.30
N GLY A 164 6.34 -7.52 -7.52
CA GLY A 164 6.87 -7.34 -6.17
C GLY A 164 8.28 -6.73 -6.11
N GLU A 165 9.02 -6.64 -7.22
CA GLU A 165 10.30 -5.89 -7.24
C GLU A 165 10.11 -4.44 -6.82
N GLY A 166 8.99 -3.83 -7.28
CA GLY A 166 8.67 -2.43 -7.09
C GLY A 166 9.18 -1.58 -8.24
N ALA A 167 8.30 -0.72 -8.75
CA ALA A 167 8.65 0.24 -9.78
C ALA A 167 9.21 1.52 -9.14
N GLU A 168 10.35 1.98 -9.64
CA GLU A 168 10.92 3.25 -9.25
C GLU A 168 9.99 4.41 -9.62
N TYR A 169 9.77 5.30 -8.65
CA TYR A 169 8.96 6.49 -8.82
C TYR A 169 9.80 7.75 -8.56
N PRO A 170 9.89 8.69 -9.51
CA PRO A 170 10.64 9.93 -9.34
C PRO A 170 10.16 10.72 -8.12
N SER A 171 11.07 10.95 -7.18
CA SER A 171 10.73 11.52 -5.88
C SER A 171 11.79 12.50 -5.37
N ASN A 172 11.47 13.17 -4.27
CA ASN A 172 12.31 14.08 -3.51
C ASN A 172 12.45 13.52 -2.09
N ASP A 173 13.67 13.51 -1.56
CA ASP A 173 13.94 13.04 -0.20
C ASP A 173 13.35 14.03 0.83
N PRO A 174 12.38 13.61 1.65
CA PRO A 174 11.77 14.46 2.68
C PRO A 174 12.71 14.80 3.86
N THR A 175 13.88 14.17 3.93
CA THR A 175 14.89 14.36 4.99
C THR A 175 16.10 15.16 4.52
N ALA A 176 16.16 15.56 3.25
CA ALA A 176 17.24 16.36 2.71
C ALA A 176 17.22 17.74 3.39
N GLY A 177 17.91 17.90 4.51
CA GLY A 177 17.96 19.13 5.28
C GLY A 177 17.78 18.97 6.79
N THR A 178 17.38 17.80 7.28
CA THR A 178 17.27 17.57 8.74
C THR A 178 18.66 17.27 9.33
N SER A 179 19.41 18.34 9.61
CA SER A 179 20.77 18.30 10.20
C SER A 179 20.80 17.98 11.69
N ASP A 180 19.65 17.96 12.35
CA ASP A 180 19.56 18.01 13.82
C ASP A 180 19.74 16.65 14.50
N GLY A 181 20.06 15.60 13.75
CA GLY A 181 20.42 14.28 14.27
C GLY A 181 19.26 13.52 14.90
N GLN A 182 18.01 13.94 14.69
CA GLN A 182 16.81 13.26 15.20
C GLN A 182 16.03 12.59 14.05
N PRO A 183 15.52 11.36 14.23
CA PRO A 183 14.59 10.74 13.29
C PRO A 183 13.28 11.51 13.16
N SER A 184 12.68 11.45 11.97
CA SER A 184 11.37 12.04 11.67
C SER A 184 10.35 10.93 11.39
N GLN A 185 9.30 10.86 12.21
CA GLN A 185 8.19 9.94 11.98
C GLN A 185 7.15 10.59 11.07
N TYR A 186 6.76 9.86 10.04
CA TYR A 186 5.59 10.17 9.22
C TYR A 186 4.46 9.20 9.54
N TYR A 187 3.22 9.68 9.48
CA TYR A 187 2.04 8.94 9.92
C TYR A 187 1.08 8.63 8.79
N TYR A 188 1.21 9.32 7.66
CA TYR A 188 0.31 9.18 6.53
C TYR A 188 1.07 9.13 5.21
N THR A 189 0.59 8.31 4.28
CA THR A 189 0.95 8.37 2.85
C THR A 189 -0.32 8.41 2.02
N GLY A 190 -0.44 9.39 1.14
CA GLY A 190 -1.51 9.48 0.15
C GLY A 190 -0.97 9.24 -1.26
N THR A 191 -1.62 8.38 -2.03
CA THR A 191 -1.31 8.15 -3.44
C THR A 191 -2.50 8.57 -4.29
N TYR A 192 -2.29 9.53 -5.19
CA TYR A 192 -3.35 10.04 -6.05
C TYR A 192 -3.38 9.27 -7.36
N ILE A 193 -4.31 8.33 -7.45
CA ILE A 193 -4.56 7.56 -8.66
C ILE A 193 -5.61 8.33 -9.48
N ARG A 194 -5.19 8.85 -10.63
CA ARG A 194 -6.05 9.64 -11.53
C ARG A 194 -6.96 8.72 -12.34
N ASN A 195 -6.39 7.63 -12.83
CA ASN A 195 -7.11 6.58 -13.54
C ASN A 195 -6.52 5.23 -13.18
N LEU A 196 -7.39 4.25 -12.99
CA LEU A 196 -7.08 2.83 -12.89
C LEU A 196 -8.10 2.13 -13.75
N VAL A 197 -7.67 1.62 -14.89
CA VAL A 197 -8.56 1.08 -15.92
C VAL A 197 -8.32 -0.40 -16.11
N THR A 198 -9.40 -1.17 -15.99
CA THR A 198 -9.47 -2.58 -16.38
C THR A 198 -10.16 -2.66 -17.74
N VAL A 199 -9.49 -3.26 -18.73
CA VAL A 199 -9.94 -3.29 -20.13
C VAL A 199 -10.80 -4.52 -20.39
N TRP A 200 -11.87 -4.64 -19.60
CA TRP A 200 -12.97 -5.57 -19.83
C TRP A 200 -14.19 -5.17 -19.00
N GLY A 201 -15.36 -5.39 -19.58
CA GLY A 201 -16.64 -5.37 -18.90
C GLY A 201 -17.76 -5.37 -19.93
N ASN A 202 -18.97 -5.72 -19.52
CA ASN A 202 -20.14 -5.75 -20.37
C ASN A 202 -21.22 -4.91 -19.72
N SER A 203 -21.78 -3.95 -20.44
CA SER A 203 -22.94 -3.18 -19.98
C SER A 203 -24.02 -3.22 -21.06
N PRO A 204 -25.26 -3.61 -20.74
CA PRO A 204 -26.33 -3.63 -21.74
C PRO A 204 -26.56 -2.25 -22.34
N GLY A 205 -26.85 -2.21 -23.65
CA GLY A 205 -27.08 -0.97 -24.38
C GLY A 205 -25.84 -0.09 -24.57
N VAL A 206 -24.66 -0.48 -24.07
CA VAL A 206 -23.39 0.23 -24.25
C VAL A 206 -22.49 -0.53 -25.20
N THR A 207 -22.24 0.04 -26.38
CA THR A 207 -21.20 -0.46 -27.29
C THR A 207 -19.84 -0.13 -26.68
N LEU A 208 -19.06 -1.16 -26.35
CA LEU A 208 -17.76 -1.06 -25.66
C LEU A 208 -16.64 -0.41 -26.50
N SER A 209 -16.95 0.32 -27.58
CA SER A 209 -15.96 0.90 -28.50
C SER A 209 -15.26 2.15 -27.97
N THR A 210 -15.79 2.80 -26.91
CA THR A 210 -15.11 3.85 -26.11
C THR A 210 -15.86 4.08 -24.79
N VAL A 211 -15.48 3.43 -23.70
CA VAL A 211 -16.20 3.55 -22.41
C VAL A 211 -15.57 4.60 -21.49
N THR A 212 -14.25 4.78 -21.57
CA THR A 212 -13.52 5.75 -20.75
C THR A 212 -12.37 6.38 -21.52
N PHE A 213 -11.80 7.44 -20.95
CA PHE A 213 -10.54 8.01 -21.38
C PHE A 213 -9.40 7.56 -20.47
N PHE A 214 -8.25 7.28 -21.06
CA PHE A 214 -6.98 7.09 -20.37
C PHE A 214 -5.89 7.84 -21.12
N ASP A 215 -5.16 8.69 -20.40
CA ASP A 215 -4.13 9.54 -21.02
C ASP A 215 -4.65 10.36 -22.21
N ASN A 216 -5.89 10.85 -22.13
CA ASN A 216 -6.62 11.55 -23.19
C ASN A 216 -6.95 10.71 -24.44
N TYR A 217 -6.74 9.39 -24.42
CA TYR A 217 -7.17 8.47 -25.47
C TYR A 217 -8.44 7.73 -25.05
N GLY A 218 -9.37 7.58 -25.99
CA GLY A 218 -10.54 6.74 -25.80
C GLY A 218 -10.14 5.26 -25.79
N ILE A 219 -10.56 4.52 -24.77
CA ILE A 219 -10.22 3.10 -24.60
C ILE A 219 -11.43 2.26 -24.19
N ASN A 220 -11.34 0.96 -24.45
CA ASN A 220 -12.40 -0.03 -24.18
C ASN A 220 -12.25 -0.61 -22.78
N GLY A 221 -12.68 0.10 -21.75
CA GLY A 221 -12.55 -0.38 -20.37
C GLY A 221 -13.25 0.51 -19.36
N PHE A 222 -13.23 0.10 -18.10
CA PHE A 222 -13.83 0.84 -17.00
C PHE A 222 -12.75 1.49 -16.14
N ASN A 223 -12.83 2.80 -15.95
CA ASN A 223 -12.08 3.45 -14.87
C ASN A 223 -12.75 3.09 -13.54
N ILE A 224 -12.05 2.34 -12.70
CA ILE A 224 -12.60 1.85 -11.42
C ILE A 224 -12.36 2.84 -10.28
N VAL A 225 -11.48 3.86 -10.43
CA VAL A 225 -11.21 4.85 -9.38
C VAL A 225 -12.48 5.49 -8.80
N PRO A 226 -13.47 5.95 -9.61
CA PRO A 226 -14.69 6.54 -9.06
C PRO A 226 -15.54 5.56 -8.24
N ARG A 227 -15.41 4.25 -8.48
CA ARG A 227 -16.16 3.19 -7.78
C ARG A 227 -15.55 2.84 -6.44
N LEU A 228 -14.26 3.14 -6.24
CA LEU A 228 -13.54 2.91 -4.98
C LEU A 228 -13.68 4.08 -3.98
N ALA A 229 -14.30 5.17 -4.43
CA ALA A 229 -14.41 6.40 -3.65
C ALA A 229 -15.32 6.28 -2.42
N TYR A 230 -16.35 5.43 -2.48
CA TYR A 230 -17.35 5.35 -1.43
C TYR A 230 -17.61 3.90 -1.04
N PRO A 231 -17.88 3.62 0.25
CA PRO A 231 -18.44 2.36 0.69
C PRO A 231 -19.68 1.96 -0.13
N ALA A 232 -19.89 0.67 -0.32
CA ALA A 232 -21.07 0.17 -1.00
C ALA A 232 -22.36 0.65 -0.31
N GLY A 233 -23.33 1.09 -1.10
CA GLY A 233 -24.61 1.59 -0.58
C GLY A 233 -24.56 3.00 0.02
N THR A 234 -23.47 3.76 -0.19
CA THR A 234 -23.38 5.15 0.27
C THR A 234 -24.43 6.03 -0.43
N VAL A 235 -25.42 6.50 0.33
CA VAL A 235 -26.50 7.38 -0.16
C VAL A 235 -26.08 8.85 -0.10
N ASP A 236 -25.37 9.27 0.96
CA ASP A 236 -24.86 10.62 1.12
C ASP A 236 -23.33 10.66 0.91
N LYS A 237 -22.92 11.31 -0.18
CA LYS A 237 -21.54 11.44 -0.62
C LYS A 237 -20.90 12.77 -0.18
N SER A 238 -21.66 13.66 0.47
CA SER A 238 -21.24 15.03 0.78
C SER A 238 -20.21 15.14 1.91
N THR A 239 -20.05 14.09 2.72
CA THR A 239 -19.19 14.08 3.93
C THR A 239 -17.81 13.47 3.73
N TYR A 240 -17.51 12.89 2.57
CA TYR A 240 -16.25 12.19 2.30
C TYR A 240 -15.31 13.03 1.42
N PRO A 241 -14.39 13.82 2.00
CA PRO A 241 -13.37 14.48 1.20
C PRO A 241 -12.40 13.44 0.66
N LEU A 242 -12.53 13.09 -0.62
CA LEU A 242 -11.59 12.24 -1.34
C LEU A 242 -10.31 13.01 -1.62
N ILE A 243 -9.43 13.09 -0.64
CA ILE A 243 -8.13 13.74 -0.84
C ILE A 243 -7.16 12.79 -1.53
N PHE A 244 -7.29 11.47 -1.27
CA PHE A 244 -6.56 10.41 -1.97
C PHE A 244 -7.41 9.12 -2.05
N PRO A 245 -7.50 8.45 -3.21
CA PRO A 245 -8.15 7.14 -3.33
C PRO A 245 -7.39 6.03 -2.62
N LEU A 246 -6.09 6.23 -2.35
CA LEU A 246 -5.24 5.30 -1.63
C LEU A 246 -4.55 6.01 -0.47
N LEU A 247 -4.86 5.60 0.76
CA LEU A 247 -4.36 6.20 1.99
C LEU A 247 -3.77 5.11 2.89
N TYR A 248 -2.50 5.29 3.26
CA TYR A 248 -1.93 4.64 4.43
C TYR A 248 -2.00 5.60 5.62
N SER A 249 -2.49 5.10 6.75
CA SER A 249 -2.45 5.75 8.06
C SER A 249 -1.85 4.77 9.04
N MET A 250 -0.79 5.19 9.73
CA MET A 250 -0.10 4.37 10.72
C MET A 250 -1.07 3.98 11.85
N GLN A 251 -1.14 2.68 12.13
CA GLN A 251 -1.97 2.11 13.18
C GLN A 251 -1.19 1.88 14.47
N THR A 252 -1.89 1.48 15.53
CA THR A 252 -1.26 1.17 16.83
C THR A 252 -0.28 0.00 16.69
N GLY A 253 0.91 0.15 17.27
CA GLY A 253 1.98 -0.86 17.21
C GLY A 253 2.84 -0.79 15.94
N GLU A 254 2.49 0.07 14.98
CA GLU A 254 3.28 0.31 13.77
C GLU A 254 4.28 1.47 14.00
N ALA A 255 5.45 1.34 13.36
CA ALA A 255 6.51 2.35 13.36
C ALA A 255 7.28 2.24 12.04
N ASP A 256 6.53 2.23 10.93
CA ASP A 256 7.04 1.78 9.64
C ASP A 256 7.63 2.92 8.80
N MET A 257 7.21 4.14 9.06
CA MET A 257 7.65 5.34 8.35
C MET A 257 8.57 6.19 9.23
N ASP A 258 9.56 5.56 9.85
CA ASP A 258 10.60 6.27 10.60
C ASP A 258 11.77 6.61 9.68
N PHE A 259 12.07 7.90 9.55
CA PHE A 259 13.11 8.40 8.68
C PHE A 259 14.31 8.84 9.52
N LYS A 260 15.39 8.06 9.47
CA LYS A 260 16.66 8.35 10.14
C LYS A 260 17.35 9.58 9.53
N PRO A 261 17.96 10.43 10.37
CA PRO A 261 18.79 11.55 9.90
C PRO A 261 20.08 11.03 9.22
N GLY A 262 20.79 11.91 8.54
CA GLY A 262 22.11 11.62 7.95
C GLY A 262 22.08 11.30 6.45
N TYR A 263 23.10 10.58 5.97
CA TYR A 263 23.33 10.33 4.54
C TYR A 263 23.11 8.87 4.12
N GLU A 264 22.64 8.02 5.02
CA GLU A 264 22.47 6.59 4.75
C GLU A 264 21.36 6.35 3.71
N PRO A 265 21.66 5.74 2.54
CA PRO A 265 20.64 5.46 1.54
C PRO A 265 19.52 4.57 2.09
N TYR A 266 18.29 4.83 1.67
CA TYR A 266 17.12 4.11 2.12
C TYR A 266 16.08 3.98 1.02
N ILE A 267 15.23 2.97 1.16
CA ILE A 267 14.10 2.73 0.27
C ILE A 267 12.85 3.19 0.99
N PHE A 268 12.03 4.00 0.33
CA PHE A 268 10.66 4.26 0.75
C PHE A 268 9.73 3.40 -0.10
N GLU A 269 9.14 2.37 0.49
CA GLU A 269 8.24 1.45 -0.20
C GLU A 269 6.80 1.85 0.08
N VAL A 270 6.00 2.04 -0.97
CA VAL A 270 4.54 2.20 -0.91
C VAL A 270 3.91 1.04 -1.66
N ARG A 271 3.21 0.18 -0.92
CA ARG A 271 2.64 -1.06 -1.45
C ARG A 271 1.13 -1.02 -1.37
N MET A 272 0.47 -1.48 -2.44
CA MET A 272 -0.97 -1.68 -2.51
C MET A 272 -1.34 -3.07 -2.98
N ASN A 273 -2.46 -3.63 -2.52
CA ASN A 273 -2.92 -4.97 -2.88
C ASN A 273 -3.62 -5.04 -4.26
N LEU A 274 -3.18 -4.31 -5.30
CA LEU A 274 -3.95 -4.23 -6.54
C LEU A 274 -4.08 -5.58 -7.27
N LYS A 275 -2.96 -6.23 -7.55
CA LYS A 275 -2.86 -7.40 -8.41
C LYS A 275 -3.80 -8.48 -7.90
N GLU A 276 -3.49 -9.04 -6.74
CA GLU A 276 -4.19 -10.20 -6.18
C GLU A 276 -5.67 -9.90 -5.92
N ASN A 277 -6.03 -8.65 -5.67
CA ASN A 277 -7.37 -8.26 -5.23
C ASN A 277 -8.35 -7.97 -6.38
N LEU A 278 -8.15 -8.52 -7.57
CA LEU A 278 -9.05 -8.32 -8.71
C LEU A 278 -10.11 -9.43 -8.78
N MET A 279 -11.38 -9.04 -8.84
CA MET A 279 -12.51 -9.95 -9.03
C MET A 279 -13.53 -9.43 -10.04
N ILE A 280 -14.46 -10.29 -10.44
CA ILE A 280 -15.56 -9.95 -11.32
C ILE A 280 -16.72 -9.43 -10.48
N HIS A 281 -17.18 -8.24 -10.86
CA HIS A 281 -18.32 -7.56 -10.28
C HIS A 281 -19.52 -7.63 -11.21
N SER A 282 -20.71 -7.71 -10.62
CA SER A 282 -21.99 -7.54 -11.30
C SER A 282 -22.74 -6.40 -10.65
N ILE A 283 -23.10 -5.37 -11.41
CA ILE A 283 -23.77 -4.17 -10.94
C ILE A 283 -25.21 -4.19 -11.45
N ALA A 284 -26.15 -4.00 -10.53
CA ALA A 284 -27.56 -3.91 -10.85
C ALA A 284 -27.81 -2.73 -11.79
N ALA A 285 -28.52 -2.97 -12.89
CA ALA A 285 -28.94 -1.89 -13.76
C ALA A 285 -30.04 -1.07 -13.06
N THR A 286 -29.92 0.25 -13.11
CA THR A 286 -30.88 1.18 -12.48
C THR A 286 -32.31 1.01 -13.02
N ASP A 287 -32.45 0.50 -14.24
CA ASP A 287 -33.71 0.26 -14.94
C ASP A 287 -34.24 -1.19 -14.79
N GLY A 288 -33.56 -2.04 -14.02
CA GLY A 288 -33.94 -3.45 -13.83
C GLY A 288 -33.63 -4.36 -15.04
N SER A 289 -32.87 -3.86 -16.04
CA SER A 289 -32.38 -4.67 -17.15
C SER A 289 -31.19 -5.57 -16.75
N ASN A 290 -30.53 -6.19 -17.73
CA ASN A 290 -29.37 -7.05 -17.48
C ASN A 290 -28.30 -6.29 -16.67
N ALA A 291 -27.58 -6.98 -15.81
CA ALA A 291 -26.54 -6.35 -15.01
C ALA A 291 -25.32 -5.95 -15.85
N ALA A 292 -24.64 -4.88 -15.43
CA ALA A 292 -23.34 -4.55 -15.98
C ALA A 292 -22.27 -5.33 -15.24
N THR A 293 -21.36 -6.00 -15.94
CA THR A 293 -20.23 -6.71 -15.33
C THR A 293 -18.92 -6.03 -15.65
N LEU A 294 -17.99 -5.99 -14.70
CA LEU A 294 -16.63 -5.50 -14.91
C LEU A 294 -15.65 -6.24 -14.00
N ILE A 295 -14.35 -6.01 -14.21
CA ILE A 295 -13.32 -6.43 -13.25
C ILE A 295 -12.93 -5.23 -12.40
N SER A 296 -12.98 -5.39 -11.08
CA SER A 296 -12.63 -4.35 -10.11
C SER A 296 -12.01 -4.98 -8.85
N ILE A 297 -11.68 -4.14 -7.88
CA ILE A 297 -11.15 -4.52 -6.57
C ILE A 297 -12.15 -5.40 -5.81
N SER A 298 -11.65 -6.35 -5.03
CA SER A 298 -12.48 -7.29 -4.27
C SER A 298 -13.25 -6.65 -3.13
N ASP A 299 -14.23 -7.39 -2.64
CA ASP A 299 -15.13 -7.01 -1.55
C ASP A 299 -14.51 -7.23 -0.16
N TRP A 300 -13.18 -7.36 -0.10
CA TRP A 300 -12.44 -7.65 1.12
C TRP A 300 -12.80 -6.73 2.30
N HIS A 301 -13.16 -5.47 2.02
CA HIS A 301 -13.49 -4.49 3.05
C HIS A 301 -14.96 -4.55 3.47
N THR A 302 -15.87 -4.57 2.50
CA THR A 302 -17.31 -4.55 2.71
C THR A 302 -17.96 -5.41 1.65
N ASN A 303 -18.53 -6.54 2.07
CA ASN A 303 -19.33 -7.39 1.20
C ASN A 303 -20.53 -6.61 0.65
N HIS A 304 -20.76 -6.70 -0.66
CA HIS A 304 -21.85 -6.04 -1.32
C HIS A 304 -22.46 -6.91 -2.43
N ALA A 305 -23.63 -6.52 -2.92
CA ALA A 305 -24.42 -7.28 -3.88
C ALA A 305 -25.09 -6.34 -4.89
N GLY A 306 -24.46 -6.14 -6.05
CA GLY A 306 -25.03 -5.33 -7.12
C GLY A 306 -24.85 -3.80 -7.03
N GLN A 307 -24.17 -3.27 -6.01
CA GLN A 307 -23.95 -1.82 -5.88
C GLN A 307 -22.88 -1.31 -6.87
N SER A 308 -23.05 -0.06 -7.34
CA SER A 308 -22.11 0.55 -8.28
C SER A 308 -20.85 1.12 -7.63
N ASP A 309 -21.00 1.57 -6.37
CA ASP A 309 -19.90 1.91 -5.48
C ASP A 309 -19.46 0.62 -4.80
N ILE A 310 -18.19 0.27 -4.97
CA ILE A 310 -17.66 -1.04 -4.61
C ILE A 310 -16.96 -1.00 -3.24
N GLY A 311 -16.74 0.19 -2.67
CA GLY A 311 -16.50 0.29 -1.24
C GLY A 311 -15.38 -0.57 -0.68
N GLY A 312 -14.20 -0.51 -1.27
CA GLY A 312 -13.04 -1.26 -0.83
C GLY A 312 -11.82 -0.61 -1.41
N GLY A 313 -11.38 0.49 -0.79
CA GLY A 313 -10.14 1.15 -1.17
C GLY A 313 -9.03 0.10 -1.26
N LEU A 314 -8.22 0.19 -2.31
CA LEU A 314 -6.94 -0.49 -2.32
C LEU A 314 -6.28 -0.27 -0.95
N LEU A 315 -5.84 -1.33 -0.28
CA LEU A 315 -5.06 -1.17 0.94
C LEU A 315 -3.73 -0.58 0.56
N SER A 316 -3.22 0.32 1.40
CA SER A 316 -1.84 0.79 1.31
C SER A 316 -1.09 0.45 2.58
N ARG A 317 0.18 0.08 2.45
CA ARG A 317 1.14 0.18 3.54
C ARG A 317 2.41 0.81 3.02
N SER A 318 2.89 1.79 3.77
CA SER A 318 4.13 2.47 3.46
C SER A 318 5.15 2.19 4.54
N ARG A 319 6.40 1.95 4.13
CA ARG A 319 7.50 1.74 5.07
C ARG A 319 8.83 2.25 4.54
N THR A 320 9.69 2.69 5.46
CA THR A 320 11.10 2.96 5.19
C THR A 320 11.91 1.69 5.42
N ILE A 321 12.87 1.44 4.56
CA ILE A 321 13.78 0.31 4.60
C ILE A 321 15.19 0.86 4.55
N TYR A 322 16.03 0.44 5.50
CA TYR A 322 17.44 0.80 5.55
C TYR A 322 18.27 -0.45 5.21
N PRO A 323 18.74 -0.60 3.96
CA PRO A 323 19.41 -1.82 3.51
C PRO A 323 20.62 -2.22 4.35
N SER A 324 21.32 -1.26 4.98
CA SER A 324 22.47 -1.57 5.86
C SER A 324 22.04 -2.31 7.13
N SER A 325 20.86 -1.97 7.67
CA SER A 325 20.35 -2.56 8.91
C SER A 325 19.41 -3.74 8.67
N ALA A 326 18.80 -3.82 7.48
CA ALA A 326 17.81 -4.84 7.17
C ALA A 326 18.44 -6.23 6.98
N SER A 327 17.70 -7.27 7.36
CA SER A 327 18.04 -8.66 7.15
C SER A 327 17.22 -9.27 6.00
N SER A 328 17.69 -10.39 5.47
CA SER A 328 16.88 -11.29 4.65
C SER A 328 16.33 -12.42 5.53
N LEU A 329 15.26 -13.06 5.08
CA LEU A 329 14.64 -14.17 5.80
C LEU A 329 14.35 -15.33 4.84
N GLU A 330 14.67 -16.54 5.27
CA GLU A 330 14.35 -17.78 4.58
C GLU A 330 13.43 -18.63 5.46
N VAL A 331 12.27 -19.00 4.92
CA VAL A 331 11.28 -19.82 5.60
C VAL A 331 11.18 -21.16 4.90
N THR A 332 11.39 -22.22 5.67
CA THR A 332 11.27 -23.62 5.25
C THR A 332 9.92 -24.21 5.67
N ASN A 333 9.45 -25.23 4.94
CA ASN A 333 8.19 -25.97 5.13
C ASN A 333 6.91 -25.31 4.57
N GLY A 334 7.02 -24.51 3.51
CA GLY A 334 5.85 -24.17 2.70
C GLY A 334 5.36 -25.37 1.88
N THR A 335 4.05 -25.59 1.82
CA THR A 335 3.42 -26.75 1.16
C THR A 335 3.12 -26.53 -0.33
N GLY A 336 3.28 -25.31 -0.85
CA GLY A 336 2.97 -24.96 -2.23
C GLY A 336 1.55 -24.45 -2.46
N SER A 337 0.86 -24.02 -1.41
CA SER A 337 -0.51 -23.50 -1.50
C SER A 337 -0.57 -22.14 -2.19
N LEU A 338 -1.55 -21.98 -3.10
CA LEU A 338 -1.83 -20.73 -3.81
C LEU A 338 -2.84 -19.85 -3.07
N THR A 339 -3.46 -20.37 -2.02
CA THR A 339 -4.47 -19.67 -1.21
C THR A 339 -3.97 -19.31 0.18
N HIS A 340 -2.75 -19.71 0.52
CA HIS A 340 -2.14 -19.42 1.81
C HIS A 340 -0.93 -18.51 1.65
N TYR A 341 -0.78 -17.60 2.60
CA TYR A 341 0.26 -16.58 2.62
C TYR A 341 1.01 -16.62 3.93
N LEU A 342 2.33 -16.64 3.83
CA LEU A 342 3.23 -16.28 4.91
C LEU A 342 3.23 -14.76 5.03
N ALA A 343 2.80 -14.24 6.17
CA ALA A 343 2.71 -12.81 6.41
C ALA A 343 3.45 -12.41 7.69
N ILE A 344 4.22 -11.33 7.61
CA ILE A 344 5.07 -10.84 8.69
C ILE A 344 4.54 -9.47 9.13
N TYR A 345 4.35 -9.33 10.44
CA TYR A 345 3.95 -8.09 11.10
C TYR A 345 4.92 -7.81 12.25
N ARG A 346 4.94 -6.59 12.77
CA ARG A 346 5.63 -6.32 14.04
C ARG A 346 4.93 -7.06 15.16
N ALA A 347 5.69 -7.51 16.15
CA ALA A 347 5.13 -8.22 17.30
C ALA A 347 4.16 -7.35 18.14
N ALA A 348 4.27 -6.02 18.05
CA ALA A 348 3.40 -5.07 18.74
C ALA A 348 2.08 -4.81 18.00
N GLU A 349 1.91 -5.26 16.76
CA GLU A 349 0.67 -5.05 16.00
C GLU A 349 -0.47 -5.91 16.58
N PRO A 350 -1.64 -5.32 16.89
CA PRO A 350 -2.77 -6.05 17.45
C PRO A 350 -3.29 -7.14 16.51
N HIS A 351 -3.53 -8.33 17.06
CA HIS A 351 -4.03 -9.48 16.30
C HIS A 351 -5.39 -9.21 15.60
N ALA A 352 -6.26 -8.42 16.24
CA ALA A 352 -7.60 -8.13 15.73
C ALA A 352 -7.62 -7.31 14.42
N ASP A 353 -6.50 -6.67 14.07
CA ASP A 353 -6.42 -5.76 12.94
C ASP A 353 -5.69 -6.37 11.73
N LEU A 354 -5.07 -7.55 11.87
CA LEU A 354 -4.16 -8.11 10.86
C LEU A 354 -4.84 -8.40 9.52
N LEU A 355 -6.10 -8.82 9.54
CA LEU A 355 -6.92 -9.10 8.36
C LEU A 355 -7.56 -7.84 7.75
N LYS A 356 -7.25 -6.65 8.28
CA LYS A 356 -7.78 -5.36 7.78
C LYS A 356 -6.68 -4.46 7.23
N LYS A 357 -5.46 -4.97 7.09
CA LYS A 357 -4.31 -4.23 6.62
C LYS A 357 -3.32 -5.12 5.89
N LEU A 358 -2.45 -4.47 5.12
CA LEU A 358 -1.32 -5.15 4.51
C LEU A 358 -0.27 -5.51 5.56
N PRO A 359 0.38 -6.69 5.48
CA PRO A 359 1.53 -7.04 6.33
C PRO A 359 2.74 -6.16 6.06
N LEU A 360 3.82 -6.24 6.85
CA LEU A 360 5.09 -5.64 6.45
C LEU A 360 5.60 -6.31 5.17
N ILE A 361 5.57 -7.63 5.19
CA ILE A 361 6.01 -8.49 4.09
C ILE A 361 5.08 -9.68 4.02
N ALA A 362 4.68 -10.07 2.81
CA ALA A 362 4.00 -11.33 2.57
C ALA A 362 4.51 -12.04 1.32
N SER A 363 4.29 -13.34 1.28
CA SER A 363 4.51 -14.20 0.13
C SER A 363 3.50 -15.36 0.19
N PRO A 364 3.00 -15.86 -0.95
CA PRO A 364 2.31 -17.15 -0.97
C PRO A 364 3.19 -18.24 -0.34
N ALA A 365 2.57 -19.25 0.23
CA ALA A 365 3.21 -20.39 0.89
C ALA A 365 3.82 -21.37 -0.16
N ARG A 366 4.75 -20.86 -0.98
CA ARG A 366 5.42 -21.62 -2.05
C ARG A 366 6.10 -22.88 -1.50
N ASN A 367 6.18 -23.92 -2.34
CA ASN A 367 6.85 -25.16 -1.98
C ASN A 367 8.36 -24.91 -1.82
N GLY A 368 8.96 -25.47 -0.77
CA GLY A 368 10.40 -25.37 -0.51
C GLY A 368 10.76 -24.18 0.40
N VAL A 369 11.73 -23.37 -0.05
CA VAL A 369 12.25 -22.22 0.70
C VAL A 369 11.67 -20.93 0.16
N VAL A 370 10.89 -20.23 1.00
CA VAL A 370 10.38 -18.88 0.68
C VAL A 370 11.36 -17.85 1.19
N LYS A 371 11.81 -16.96 0.30
CA LYS A 371 12.75 -15.88 0.64
C LYS A 371 12.03 -14.55 0.74
N PHE A 372 12.34 -13.81 1.79
CA PHE A 372 11.89 -12.44 2.03
C PHE A 372 13.11 -11.53 2.13
N LYS A 373 13.00 -10.33 1.57
CA LYS A 373 14.06 -9.32 1.61
C LYS A 373 13.65 -8.19 2.55
N TYR A 374 14.64 -7.44 3.03
CA TYR A 374 14.39 -6.16 3.69
C TYR A 374 13.52 -6.24 4.96
N ILE A 375 13.82 -7.19 5.85
CA ILE A 375 13.27 -7.23 7.20
C ILE A 375 14.05 -6.24 8.06
N ASN A 376 13.44 -5.11 8.39
CA ASN A 376 14.05 -4.15 9.32
C ASN A 376 14.28 -4.77 10.70
N PRO A 377 15.24 -4.26 11.48
CA PRO A 377 15.48 -4.70 12.86
C PRO A 377 14.25 -4.64 13.75
N GLY A 378 14.21 -5.51 14.75
CA GLY A 378 13.16 -5.53 15.78
C GLY A 378 12.50 -6.89 15.94
N LEU A 379 11.45 -6.92 16.77
CA LEU A 379 10.67 -8.11 17.05
C LEU A 379 9.47 -8.21 16.09
N HIS A 380 9.35 -9.35 15.43
CA HIS A 380 8.35 -9.63 14.41
C HIS A 380 7.57 -10.89 14.75
N THR A 381 6.36 -10.99 14.21
CA THR A 381 5.53 -12.20 14.28
C THR A 381 5.11 -12.59 12.88
N MET A 382 5.37 -13.85 12.54
CA MET A 382 4.92 -14.50 11.32
C MET A 382 3.60 -15.21 11.57
N TYR A 383 2.68 -15.04 10.63
CA TYR A 383 1.38 -15.69 10.58
C TYR A 383 1.25 -16.44 9.24
N CYS A 384 0.52 -17.55 9.27
CA CYS A 384 -0.04 -18.13 8.06
C CYS A 384 -1.45 -17.57 7.90
N LEU A 385 -1.69 -16.85 6.81
CA LEU A 385 -3.00 -16.32 6.43
C LEU A 385 -3.56 -17.18 5.32
N ALA A 386 -4.87 -17.36 5.28
CA ALA A 386 -5.56 -18.14 4.28
C ALA A 386 -6.65 -17.28 3.62
N ASP A 387 -6.77 -17.40 2.31
CA ASP A 387 -7.84 -16.87 1.47
C ASP A 387 -8.72 -18.04 1.05
N THR A 388 -9.76 -18.32 1.83
CA THR A 388 -10.49 -19.61 1.73
C THR A 388 -11.99 -19.49 1.64
N ALA A 389 -12.60 -18.40 2.10
CA ALA A 389 -14.02 -18.20 1.95
C ALA A 389 -14.37 -17.79 0.51
N TYR A 390 -13.56 -16.90 -0.07
CA TYR A 390 -13.83 -16.32 -1.39
C TYR A 390 -12.73 -16.60 -2.42
N VAL A 391 -11.46 -16.75 -2.06
CA VAL A 391 -10.38 -16.92 -3.06
C VAL A 391 -10.30 -15.70 -4.01
N ASP A 392 -10.63 -14.52 -3.48
CA ASP A 392 -10.66 -13.25 -4.18
C ASP A 392 -9.30 -12.54 -4.19
N GLY A 393 -8.27 -13.25 -3.69
CA GLY A 393 -6.89 -12.82 -3.54
C GLY A 393 -6.65 -11.94 -2.32
N PHE A 394 -7.59 -11.90 -1.37
CA PHE A 394 -7.38 -11.31 -0.06
C PHE A 394 -7.51 -12.35 1.07
N PRO A 395 -6.45 -12.55 1.88
CA PRO A 395 -6.54 -13.47 3.01
C PRO A 395 -7.58 -13.03 4.05
N ASP A 396 -8.51 -13.92 4.37
CA ASP A 396 -9.67 -13.70 5.23
C ASP A 396 -9.57 -14.40 6.59
N THR A 397 -8.58 -15.29 6.77
CA THR A 397 -8.46 -16.15 7.94
C THR A 397 -7.00 -16.27 8.38
N ILE A 398 -6.76 -16.34 9.70
CA ILE A 398 -5.46 -16.69 10.26
C ILE A 398 -5.48 -18.17 10.63
N VAL A 399 -4.50 -18.94 10.14
CA VAL A 399 -4.38 -20.37 10.41
C VAL A 399 -3.05 -20.69 11.08
N GLY A 400 -3.04 -21.77 11.86
CA GLY A 400 -1.85 -22.23 12.57
C GLY A 400 -1.45 -21.36 13.77
N THR A 401 -0.30 -21.70 14.36
CA THR A 401 0.27 -20.97 15.50
C THR A 401 1.22 -19.90 14.99
N PRO A 402 1.18 -18.65 15.47
CA PRO A 402 2.13 -17.62 15.07
C PRO A 402 3.55 -17.93 15.55
N LEU A 403 4.56 -17.50 14.79
CA LEU A 403 5.97 -17.62 15.14
C LEU A 403 6.59 -16.24 15.35
N THR A 404 7.07 -15.97 16.57
CA THR A 404 7.79 -14.73 16.87
C THR A 404 9.29 -14.92 16.66
N PHE A 405 9.94 -13.94 16.03
CA PHE A 405 11.38 -13.92 15.78
C PHE A 405 11.93 -12.50 15.86
N SER A 406 13.24 -12.36 16.05
CA SER A 406 13.92 -11.06 16.06
C SER A 406 14.84 -10.90 14.86
N ALA A 407 14.85 -9.69 14.29
CA ALA A 407 15.82 -9.27 13.30
C ALA A 407 16.87 -8.35 13.98
N PRO A 408 18.17 -8.61 13.78
CA PRO A 408 19.24 -7.83 14.42
C PRO A 408 19.38 -6.42 13.81
N GLU A 409 19.92 -5.47 14.58
CA GLU A 409 20.11 -4.07 14.17
C GLU A 409 21.11 -3.87 13.02
N ASN A 410 22.09 -4.77 12.88
CA ASN A 410 23.10 -4.73 11.83
C ASN A 410 22.97 -5.95 10.92
N GLY A 411 21.76 -6.17 10.39
CA GLY A 411 21.46 -7.29 9.52
C GLY A 411 22.40 -7.37 8.32
N ASN A 412 22.79 -6.25 7.72
CA ASN A 412 23.66 -6.18 6.54
C ASN A 412 23.24 -7.18 5.44
N MET A 413 21.92 -7.33 5.22
CA MET A 413 21.30 -8.31 4.33
C MET A 413 21.59 -9.79 4.68
N GLY A 414 22.14 -10.06 5.86
CA GLY A 414 22.32 -11.39 6.44
C GLY A 414 21.00 -12.16 6.52
N THR A 415 21.06 -13.47 6.37
CA THR A 415 19.87 -14.32 6.24
C THR A 415 19.52 -14.96 7.58
N ILE A 416 18.29 -14.75 8.03
CA ILE A 416 17.68 -15.47 9.16
C ILE A 416 16.99 -16.69 8.58
N SER A 417 17.24 -17.89 9.13
CA SER A 417 16.53 -19.11 8.72
C SER A 417 15.47 -19.47 9.74
N LEU A 418 14.22 -19.60 9.29
CA LEU A 418 13.09 -20.03 10.09
C LEU A 418 12.45 -21.29 9.50
N THR A 419 11.82 -22.05 10.38
CA THR A 419 10.97 -23.18 10.01
C THR A 419 9.55 -22.87 10.47
N TYR A 420 8.63 -22.78 9.52
CA TYR A 420 7.25 -22.42 9.81
C TYR A 420 6.30 -23.17 8.88
N SER A 421 5.35 -23.89 9.47
CA SER A 421 4.38 -24.68 8.72
C SER A 421 3.17 -23.82 8.38
N CYS A 422 2.92 -23.63 7.09
CA CYS A 422 1.74 -22.99 6.54
C CYS A 422 1.08 -23.99 5.57
N PRO A 423 -0.20 -24.38 5.77
CA PRO A 423 -0.85 -25.48 5.06
C PRO A 423 -0.83 -25.40 3.55
#